data_AF-A0A4Y7K6V9-F1
#
_entry.id   AF-A0A4Y7K6V9-F1
#
_cell.length_a   1.000
_cell.length_b   1.000
_cell.length_c   1.000
_cell.angle_alpha   90.00
_cell.angle_beta   90.00
_cell.angle_gamma   90.00
#
_symmetry.space_group_name_H-M   'P 1'
#
loop_
_entity.id
_entity.type
_entity.pdbx_description
1 polymer ?
#
loop_
_entity_poly.entity_id
_entity_poly.type
_entity_poly.pdbx_seq_one_letter_code
_entity_poly.pdbx_strand_id
1 'polypeptide(L)'
;MCGEAVVRSSLNGVRMIDEKDLRKEYLRKWDSQYINTFRFLDILQKVFYGNNAARECLVEICGCDYVQRMTFESYLYKKLARGNPWEDVKMVVNTVGSLIRSNIIKEEMERLQF
;
A
#
# COMPACT_ATOMS: atom_id res chain seq x y z
N MET A 1 -11.17 -2.21 18.43
CA MET A 1 -12.12 -2.80 17.45
C MET A 1 -12.56 -4.23 17.78
N CYS A 2 -11.70 -5.26 17.68
CA CYS A 2 -12.16 -6.65 17.93
C CYS A 2 -12.68 -6.85 19.36
N GLY A 3 -11.94 -6.39 20.38
CA GLY A 3 -12.39 -6.46 21.77
C GLY A 3 -13.73 -5.75 22.03
N GLU A 4 -13.93 -4.56 21.47
CA GLU A 4 -15.22 -3.85 21.54
C GLU A 4 -16.35 -4.63 20.85
N ALA A 5 -16.07 -5.30 19.73
CA ALA A 5 -17.04 -6.14 19.06
C ALA A 5 -17.43 -7.35 19.93
N VAL A 6 -16.47 -7.98 20.62
CA VAL A 6 -16.73 -9.08 21.57
C VAL A 6 -17.61 -8.58 22.73
N VAL A 7 -17.27 -7.47 23.36
CA VAL A 7 -18.05 -6.87 24.46
C VAL A 7 -19.48 -6.54 24.02
N ARG A 8 -19.63 -5.94 22.83
CA ARG A 8 -20.95 -5.59 22.29
C ARG A 8 -21.79 -6.81 21.94
N SER A 9 -21.22 -7.78 21.23
CA SER A 9 -21.94 -8.97 20.79
C SER A 9 -22.31 -9.89 21.94
N SER A 10 -21.48 -9.97 22.98
CA SER A 10 -21.77 -10.71 24.22
C SER A 10 -22.79 -10.03 25.12
N LEU A 11 -23.25 -8.81 24.77
CA LEU A 11 -24.09 -7.97 25.62
C LEU A 11 -23.46 -7.74 27.00
N ASN A 12 -22.18 -7.36 27.03
CA ASN A 12 -21.37 -7.24 28.25
C ASN A 12 -21.29 -8.55 29.07
N GLY A 13 -21.23 -9.69 28.39
CA GLY A 13 -21.06 -11.01 29.02
C GLY A 13 -22.34 -11.77 29.37
N VAL A 14 -23.52 -11.25 29.02
CA VAL A 14 -24.81 -11.94 29.25
C VAL A 14 -24.95 -13.20 28.38
N ARG A 15 -24.25 -13.26 27.25
CA ARG A 15 -24.22 -14.47 26.39
C ARG A 15 -22.85 -14.73 25.77
N MET A 16 -22.65 -15.98 25.36
CA MET A 16 -21.55 -16.37 24.49
C MET A 16 -21.75 -15.85 23.06
N ILE A 17 -20.67 -15.47 22.41
CA ILE A 17 -20.65 -15.03 21.00
C ILE A 17 -20.37 -16.20 20.06
N ASP A 18 -20.73 -16.04 18.80
CA ASP A 18 -20.40 -16.98 17.73
C ASP A 18 -19.60 -16.31 16.59
N GLU A 19 -19.31 -17.08 15.53
CA GLU A 19 -18.58 -16.60 14.36
C GLU A 19 -19.35 -15.50 13.61
N LYS A 20 -20.68 -15.58 13.54
CA LYS A 20 -21.51 -14.60 12.82
C LYS A 20 -21.43 -13.24 13.50
N ASP A 21 -21.38 -13.22 14.82
CA ASP A 21 -21.15 -12.01 15.61
C ASP A 21 -19.84 -11.33 15.24
N LEU A 22 -18.74 -12.08 15.19
CA LEU A 22 -17.41 -11.57 14.85
C LEU A 22 -17.34 -11.08 13.40
N ARG A 23 -17.93 -11.83 12.45
CA ARG A 23 -17.99 -11.43 11.04
C ARG A 23 -18.71 -10.09 10.88
N LYS A 24 -19.83 -9.91 11.58
CA LYS A 24 -20.66 -8.71 11.47
C LYS A 24 -20.08 -7.50 12.20
N GLU A 25 -19.67 -7.68 13.45
CA GLU A 25 -19.30 -6.55 14.33
C GLU A 25 -17.82 -6.18 14.28
N TYR A 26 -16.95 -7.13 13.93
CA TYR A 26 -15.51 -6.91 13.77
C TYR A 26 -15.09 -6.92 12.30
N LEU A 27 -15.12 -8.09 11.63
CA LEU A 27 -14.46 -8.26 10.32
C LEU A 27 -15.02 -7.29 9.28
N ARG A 28 -16.34 -7.15 9.16
CA ARG A 28 -16.95 -6.20 8.22
C ARG A 28 -16.48 -4.75 8.42
N LYS A 29 -16.30 -4.32 9.67
CA LYS A 29 -15.81 -2.95 9.97
C LYS A 29 -14.33 -2.84 9.69
N TRP A 30 -13.55 -3.87 10.02
CA TRP A 30 -12.13 -3.93 9.75
C TRP A 30 -11.86 -3.89 8.24
N ASP A 31 -12.55 -4.72 7.47
CA ASP A 31 -12.47 -4.75 6.00
C ASP A 31 -12.79 -3.38 5.43
N SER A 32 -13.90 -2.76 5.86
CA SER A 32 -14.28 -1.43 5.39
C SER A 32 -13.22 -0.35 5.68
N GLN A 33 -12.38 -0.51 6.70
CA GLN A 33 -11.35 0.47 7.04
C GLN A 33 -10.01 0.18 6.37
N TYR A 34 -9.60 -1.09 6.26
CA TYR A 34 -8.23 -1.45 5.93
C TYR A 34 -8.04 -2.18 4.61
N ILE A 35 -9.12 -2.69 3.97
CA ILE A 35 -8.99 -3.47 2.73
C ILE A 35 -8.25 -2.71 1.63
N ASN A 36 -8.46 -1.39 1.54
CA ASN A 36 -7.78 -0.54 0.56
C ASN A 36 -6.28 -0.42 0.84
N THR A 37 -5.88 -0.35 2.11
CA THR A 37 -4.45 -0.34 2.49
C THR A 37 -3.79 -1.65 2.07
N PHE A 38 -4.39 -2.80 2.36
CA PHE A 38 -3.81 -4.09 1.97
C PHE A 38 -3.77 -4.30 0.46
N ARG A 39 -4.79 -3.84 -0.28
CA ARG A 39 -4.77 -3.85 -1.75
C ARG A 39 -3.65 -2.99 -2.31
N PHE A 40 -3.44 -1.80 -1.74
CA PHE A 40 -2.35 -0.92 -2.14
C PHE A 40 -0.98 -1.56 -1.89
N LEU A 41 -0.76 -2.15 -0.71
CA LEU A 41 0.48 -2.85 -0.39
C LEU A 41 0.74 -4.05 -1.32
N ASP A 42 -0.30 -4.80 -1.67
CA ASP A 42 -0.20 -5.92 -2.62
C ASP A 42 0.21 -5.44 -4.03
N ILE A 43 -0.32 -4.30 -4.49
CA ILE A 43 0.11 -3.69 -5.76
C ILE A 43 1.57 -3.27 -5.69
N LEU A 44 1.99 -2.57 -4.62
CA LEU A 44 3.39 -2.19 -4.44
C LEU A 44 4.31 -3.42 -4.44
N GLN A 45 3.90 -4.50 -3.78
CA GLN A 45 4.65 -5.77 -3.77
C GLN A 45 4.80 -6.34 -5.18
N LYS A 46 3.70 -6.46 -5.93
CA LYS A 46 3.71 -7.02 -7.28
C LYS A 46 4.54 -6.20 -8.27
N VAL A 47 4.48 -4.88 -8.18
CA VAL A 47 5.22 -3.98 -9.09
C VAL A 47 6.70 -3.95 -8.76
N PHE A 48 7.05 -3.73 -7.49
CA PHE A 48 8.42 -3.35 -7.15
C PHE A 48 9.30 -4.51 -6.64
N TYR A 49 8.71 -5.61 -6.13
CA TYR A 49 9.51 -6.68 -5.52
C TYR A 49 9.83 -7.85 -6.43
N GLY A 50 9.35 -7.83 -7.69
CA GLY A 50 9.53 -8.91 -8.66
C GLY A 50 10.97 -9.08 -9.19
N ASN A 51 11.76 -8.00 -9.27
CA ASN A 51 13.16 -8.06 -9.70
C ASN A 51 13.96 -6.86 -9.15
N ASN A 52 15.29 -6.90 -9.28
CA ASN A 52 16.18 -5.88 -8.72
C ASN A 52 15.99 -4.49 -9.35
N ALA A 53 15.78 -4.38 -10.66
CA ALA A 53 15.58 -3.08 -11.31
C ALA A 53 14.32 -2.36 -10.80
N ALA A 54 13.23 -3.11 -10.57
CA ALA A 54 12.02 -2.57 -9.97
C ALA A 54 12.25 -2.15 -8.50
N ARG A 55 13.07 -2.88 -7.73
CA ARG A 55 13.42 -2.49 -6.35
C ARG A 55 14.23 -1.20 -6.31
N GLU A 56 15.19 -1.02 -7.21
CA GLU A 56 15.96 0.22 -7.29
C GLU A 56 15.05 1.40 -7.68
N CYS A 57 14.09 1.20 -8.59
CA CYS A 57 13.10 2.23 -8.89
C CYS A 57 12.25 2.61 -7.67
N LEU A 58 11.87 1.65 -6.82
CA LEU A 58 11.18 1.96 -5.55
C LEU A 58 12.04 2.83 -4.64
N VAL A 59 13.36 2.57 -4.56
CA VAL A 59 14.30 3.39 -3.78
C VAL A 59 14.37 4.82 -4.33
N GLU A 60 14.42 4.98 -5.65
CA GLU A 60 14.39 6.31 -6.30
C GLU A 60 13.11 7.08 -5.97
N ILE A 61 11.95 6.42 -6.03
CA ILE A 61 10.64 7.04 -5.71
C ILE A 61 10.56 7.48 -4.25
N CYS A 62 11.19 6.72 -3.33
CA CYS A 62 11.28 7.10 -1.91
C CYS A 62 12.05 8.43 -1.69
N GLY A 63 12.83 8.90 -2.67
CA GLY A 63 13.48 10.21 -2.62
C GLY A 63 12.55 11.40 -2.86
N CYS A 64 11.31 11.17 -3.32
CA CYS A 64 10.34 12.23 -3.59
C CYS A 64 9.63 12.71 -2.31
N ASP A 65 9.68 14.01 -2.02
CA ASP A 65 9.03 14.62 -0.84
C ASP A 65 7.54 14.27 -0.72
N TYR A 66 6.83 14.22 -1.85
CA TYR A 66 5.42 13.80 -1.88
C TYR A 66 5.25 12.38 -1.35
N VAL A 67 6.07 11.44 -1.85
CA VAL A 67 6.06 10.03 -1.45
C VAL A 67 6.41 9.89 0.02
N GLN A 68 7.41 10.63 0.49
CA GLN A 68 7.80 10.64 1.89
C GLN A 68 6.67 11.12 2.78
N ARG A 69 6.02 12.25 2.44
CA ARG A 69 4.85 12.76 3.18
C ARG A 69 3.74 11.71 3.24
N MET A 70 3.37 11.15 2.08
CA MET A 70 2.33 10.11 1.99
C MET A 70 2.68 8.87 2.82
N THR A 71 3.95 8.47 2.81
CA THR A 71 4.47 7.34 3.59
C THR A 71 4.40 7.62 5.08
N PHE A 72 4.90 8.78 5.53
CA PHE A 72 4.90 9.16 6.94
C PHE A 72 3.48 9.35 7.47
N GLU A 73 2.60 10.02 6.74
CA GLU A 73 1.19 10.14 7.11
C GLU A 73 0.55 8.77 7.24
N SER A 74 0.77 7.88 6.26
CA SER A 74 0.21 6.55 6.30
C SER A 74 0.76 5.72 7.46
N TYR A 75 2.06 5.85 7.72
CA TYR A 75 2.76 5.11 8.76
C TYR A 75 2.37 5.58 10.17
N LEU A 76 2.30 6.89 10.41
CA LEU A 76 2.02 7.46 11.73
C LEU A 76 0.55 7.27 12.11
N TYR A 77 -0.37 7.50 11.18
CA TYR A 77 -1.81 7.40 11.45
C TYR A 77 -2.42 6.04 11.14
N LYS A 78 -1.62 5.11 10.61
CA LYS A 78 -2.02 3.74 10.26
C LYS A 78 -3.26 3.69 9.35
N LYS A 79 -3.37 4.65 8.45
CA LYS A 79 -4.45 4.78 7.46
C LYS A 79 -3.82 5.11 6.13
N LEU A 80 -4.39 4.65 5.02
CA LEU A 80 -3.89 5.08 3.72
C LEU A 80 -4.06 6.60 3.61
N ALA A 81 -2.95 7.32 3.45
CA ALA A 81 -2.97 8.77 3.31
C ALA A 81 -3.84 9.17 2.12
N ARG A 82 -4.54 10.30 2.25
CA ARG A 82 -5.38 10.82 1.17
C ARG A 82 -4.49 11.58 0.20
N GLY A 83 -4.11 10.89 -0.87
CA GLY A 83 -3.30 11.47 -1.93
C GLY A 83 -4.03 12.59 -2.66
N ASN A 84 -3.26 13.43 -3.33
CA ASN A 84 -3.79 14.32 -4.34
C ASN A 84 -3.81 13.53 -5.66
N PRO A 85 -4.98 13.29 -6.29
CA PRO A 85 -5.07 12.51 -7.52
C PRO A 85 -4.13 13.00 -8.63
N TRP A 86 -3.86 14.30 -8.71
CA TRP A 86 -2.95 14.88 -9.68
C TRP A 86 -1.47 14.59 -9.37
N GLU A 87 -1.09 14.60 -8.09
CA GLU A 87 0.28 14.25 -7.67
C GLU A 87 0.53 12.74 -7.78
N ASP A 88 -0.50 11.92 -7.52
CA ASP A 88 -0.46 10.47 -7.71
C ASP A 88 -0.25 10.09 -9.19
N VAL A 89 -1.01 10.70 -10.11
CA VAL A 89 -0.84 10.48 -11.56
C VAL A 89 0.54 10.95 -12.03
N LYS A 90 0.99 12.13 -11.58
CA LYS A 90 2.32 12.67 -11.93
C LYS A 90 3.45 11.76 -11.45
N MET A 91 3.33 11.22 -10.24
CA MET A 91 4.29 10.26 -9.69
C MET A 91 4.32 8.97 -10.52
N VAL A 92 3.16 8.42 -10.88
CA VAL A 92 3.09 7.21 -11.72
C VAL A 92 3.72 7.44 -13.09
N VAL A 93 3.44 8.58 -13.73
CA VAL A 93 4.02 8.94 -15.04
C VAL A 93 5.53 9.12 -14.95
N ASN A 94 6.03 9.83 -13.94
CA ASN A 94 7.47 10.01 -13.72
C ASN A 94 8.17 8.68 -13.43
N THR A 95 7.54 7.81 -12.64
CA THR A 95 8.05 6.48 -12.30
C THR A 95 8.15 5.58 -13.54
N VAL A 96 7.11 5.55 -14.37
CA VAL A 96 7.10 4.80 -15.63
C VAL A 96 8.15 5.39 -16.59
N GLY A 97 8.29 6.72 -16.64
CA GLY A 97 9.32 7.40 -17.42
C GLY A 97 10.73 7.00 -17.00
N SER A 98 11.01 6.97 -15.70
CA SER A 98 12.30 6.52 -15.16
C SER A 98 12.57 5.04 -15.44
N LEU A 99 11.57 4.15 -15.31
CA LEU A 99 11.70 2.73 -15.63
C LEU A 99 12.01 2.49 -17.11
N ILE A 100 11.31 3.18 -18.01
CA ILE A 100 11.57 3.09 -19.46
C ILE A 100 12.98 3.60 -19.77
N ARG A 101 13.37 4.74 -19.19
CA ARG A 101 14.71 5.32 -19.39
C ARG A 101 15.81 4.39 -18.89
N SER A 102 15.66 3.80 -17.70
CA SER A 102 16.64 2.87 -17.15
C SER A 102 16.74 1.58 -17.97
N ASN A 103 15.64 1.06 -18.51
CA ASN A 103 15.67 -0.08 -19.43
C ASN A 103 16.37 0.26 -20.76
N ILE A 104 16.14 1.45 -21.32
CA ILE A 104 16.82 1.92 -22.54
C ILE A 104 18.32 2.07 -22.30
N ILE A 105 18.72 2.69 -21.19
CA ILE A 105 20.15 2.85 -20.82
C ILE A 105 20.80 1.48 -20.64
N LYS A 106 20.10 0.53 -20.00
CA LYS A 106 20.60 -0.84 -19.84
C LYS A 106 20.84 -1.52 -21.19
N GLU A 107 19.89 -1.43 -22.13
CA GLU A 107 20.05 -1.97 -23.50
C GLU A 107 21.19 -1.29 -24.27
N GLU A 108 21.37 0.02 -24.12
CA GLU A 108 22.50 0.74 -24.72
C GLU A 108 23.84 0.31 -24.13
N MET A 109 23.93 0.14 -22.80
CA MET A 109 25.14 -0.36 -22.14
C MET A 109 25.48 -1.79 -22.57
N GLU A 110 24.49 -2.67 -22.70
CA GLU A 110 24.69 -4.03 -23.22
C GLU A 110 25.15 -4.03 -24.70
N ARG A 111 24.68 -3.07 -25.52
CA ARG A 111 25.18 -2.88 -26.90
C ARG A 111 26.60 -2.34 -26.99
N LEU A 112 27.01 -1.50 -26.04
CA LEU A 112 28.35 -0.88 -26.01
C LEU A 112 29.43 -1.80 -25.42
N GLN A 113 29.05 -2.92 -24.82
CA GLN A 113 29.97 -3.95 -24.30
C GLN A 113 30.39 -5.01 -25.35
N PHE A 114 30.04 -4.80 -26.62
CA PHE A 114 30.52 -5.57 -27.78
C PHE A 114 31.43 -4.72 -28.68
#